data_AF-A0A7D4UDD9-F1
#
_entry.id   AF-A0A7D4UDD9-F1
#
_cell.length_a   1.000
_cell.length_b   1.000
_cell.length_c   1.000
_cell.angle_alpha   90.00
_cell.angle_beta   90.00
_cell.angle_gamma   90.00
#
_symmetry.space_group_name_H-M   'P 1'
#
loop_
_entity.id
_entity.type
_entity.pdbx_description
1 polymer ?
#
loop_
_entity_poly.entity_id
_entity_poly.type
_entity_poly.pdbx_seq_one_letter_code
_entity_poly.pdbx_strand_id
1 'polypeptide(L)' 'MPEVTIKYKKPETLKILKGLAKYFDFVISTKPEAKGTKPVDDIIIPGDKSLDISVLDDIFTGKNLDAKQLRKDAWERKK' A
#
# COMPACT_ATOMS: atom_id res chain seq x y z
N MET A 1 -6.86 -20.49 -7.36
CA MET A 1 -7.99 -19.57 -7.48
C MET A 1 -8.20 -19.32 -8.97
N PRO A 2 -9.35 -19.67 -9.56
CA PRO A 2 -9.59 -19.46 -10.99
C PRO A 2 -9.76 -17.96 -11.28
N GLU A 3 -9.04 -17.46 -12.28
CA GLU A 3 -9.09 -16.06 -12.71
C GLU A 3 -9.71 -15.97 -14.09
N VAL A 4 -10.65 -15.04 -14.28
CA VAL A 4 -11.35 -14.84 -15.55
C VAL A 4 -11.31 -13.35 -15.92
N THR A 5 -10.87 -13.06 -17.14
CA THR A 5 -10.88 -11.69 -17.68
C THR A 5 -12.11 -11.47 -18.54
N ILE A 6 -12.98 -10.55 -18.13
CA ILE A 6 -14.22 -10.22 -18.86
C ILE A 6 -14.03 -8.89 -19.59
N LYS A 7 -14.09 -8.91 -20.93
CA LYS A 7 -14.14 -7.70 -21.76
C LYS A 7 -15.59 -7.31 -21.99
N TYR A 8 -15.97 -6.09 -21.64
CA TYR A 8 -17.32 -5.58 -21.84
C TYR A 8 -17.25 -4.18 -22.46
N LYS A 9 -18.20 -3.88 -23.35
CA LYS A 9 -18.31 -2.55 -24.01
C LYS A 9 -19.25 -1.59 -23.26
N LYS A 10 -20.22 -2.13 -22.51
CA LYS A 10 -21.26 -1.34 -21.83
C LYS A 10 -20.87 -1.08 -20.37
N PRO A 11 -20.92 0.17 -19.88
CA PRO A 11 -20.57 0.47 -18.49
C PRO A 11 -21.56 -0.12 -17.47
N GLU A 12 -22.77 -0.43 -17.90
CA GLU A 12 -23.81 -1.09 -17.09
C GLU A 12 -23.38 -2.47 -16.61
N THR A 13 -22.60 -3.20 -17.42
CA THR A 13 -22.14 -4.55 -17.10
C THR A 13 -21.28 -4.59 -15.83
N LEU A 14 -20.44 -3.56 -15.60
CA LEU A 14 -19.64 -3.47 -14.38
C LEU A 14 -20.49 -3.26 -13.13
N LYS A 15 -21.61 -2.54 -13.24
CA LYS A 15 -22.53 -2.33 -12.10
C LYS A 15 -23.19 -3.65 -11.69
N ILE A 16 -23.61 -4.44 -12.66
CA ILE A 16 -24.22 -5.77 -12.42
C ILE A 16 -23.18 -6.71 -11.82
N LEU A 17 -21.96 -6.74 -12.36
CA LEU A 17 -20.88 -7.59 -11.85
C LEU A 17 -20.53 -7.27 -10.39
N LYS A 18 -20.50 -5.98 -10.02
CA LYS A 18 -20.34 -5.54 -8.62
C LYS A 18 -21.49 -5.98 -7.72
N GLY A 19 -22.72 -6.04 -8.25
CA GLY A 19 -23.87 -6.58 -7.53
C GLY A 19 -23.72 -8.08 -7.24
N LEU A 20 -23.29 -8.84 -8.24
CA LEU A 20 -23.06 -10.28 -8.14
C LEU A 20 -21.88 -10.63 -7.22
N ALA A 21 -20.81 -9.81 -7.23
CA ALA A 21 -19.65 -10.01 -6.37
C ALA A 21 -20.01 -10.15 -4.89
N LYS A 22 -21.06 -9.46 -4.43
CA LYS A 22 -21.53 -9.53 -3.03
C LYS A 22 -22.08 -10.90 -2.64
N TYR A 23 -22.54 -11.69 -3.59
CA TYR A 23 -23.20 -12.98 -3.34
C TYR A 23 -22.27 -14.17 -3.56
N PHE A 24 -21.20 -13.99 -4.33
CA PHE A 24 -20.33 -15.06 -4.79
C PHE A 24 -18.87 -14.90 -4.34
N ASP A 25 -18.59 -13.98 -3.40
CA ASP A 25 -17.29 -13.75 -2.76
C ASP A 25 -16.10 -13.66 -3.74
N PHE A 26 -16.32 -13.07 -4.93
CA PHE A 26 -15.26 -12.80 -5.89
C PHE A 26 -14.89 -11.32 -5.92
N VAL A 27 -13.59 -11.05 -6.05
CA VAL A 27 -13.05 -9.69 -6.10
C VAL A 27 -12.87 -9.26 -7.57
N ILE A 28 -13.36 -8.06 -7.90
CA ILE A 28 -13.23 -7.49 -9.25
C ILE A 28 -12.04 -6.53 -9.27
N SER A 29 -10.93 -6.94 -9.86
CA SER A 29 -9.76 -6.09 -10.08
C SER A 29 -9.83 -5.46 -11.49
N THR A 30 -9.96 -4.14 -11.58
CA THR A 30 -10.11 -3.42 -12.86
C THR A 30 -8.78 -3.00 -13.50
N LYS A 31 -7.65 -3.30 -12.86
CA LYS A 31 -6.32 -3.05 -13.40
C LYS A 31 -5.59 -4.39 -13.50
N PRO A 32 -4.94 -4.72 -14.63
CA PRO A 32 -3.84 -5.66 -14.57
C PRO A 32 -2.79 -4.99 -13.68
N GLU A 33 -2.63 -5.50 -12.47
CA GLU A 33 -1.55 -5.04 -11.60
C GLU A 33 -0.26 -5.17 -12.38
N ALA A 34 0.39 -4.03 -12.63
CA ALA A 34 1.79 -4.05 -12.99
C ALA A 34 2.49 -4.85 -11.90
N LYS A 35 3.05 -6.01 -12.27
CA LYS A 35 3.80 -6.92 -11.39
C LYS A 35 4.68 -6.08 -10.46
N GLY A 36 4.33 -5.95 -9.18
CA GLY A 36 5.18 -5.16 -8.28
C GLY A 36 4.66 -4.76 -6.90
N THR A 37 3.36 -4.75 -6.62
CA THR A 37 2.88 -4.30 -5.30
C THR A 37 1.81 -5.22 -4.77
N LYS A 38 2.23 -6.11 -3.87
CA LYS A 38 1.32 -6.73 -2.90
C LYS A 38 0.57 -5.57 -2.20
N PRO A 39 -0.76 -5.58 -2.08
CA PRO A 39 -1.42 -4.74 -1.11
C PRO A 39 -0.98 -5.27 0.26
N VAL A 40 -0.01 -4.60 0.86
CA VAL A 40 0.11 -4.66 2.32
C VAL A 40 -1.22 -4.06 2.78
N ASP A 41 -1.98 -4.82 3.58
CA ASP A 41 -3.09 -4.25 4.35
C ASP A 41 -2.47 -3.24 5.32
N ASP A 42 -2.10 -2.07 4.79
CA ASP A 42 -1.71 -0.92 5.57
C ASP A 42 -2.98 -0.50 6.29
N ILE A 43 -3.12 -1.02 7.51
CA ILE A 43 -3.95 -0.40 8.53
C ILE A 43 -3.32 0.97 8.75
N ILE A 44 -3.73 1.95 7.94
CA ILE A 44 -3.39 3.35 8.12
C ILE A 44 -4.15 3.77 9.37
N ILE A 45 -3.53 3.57 10.53
CA ILE A 45 -4.02 4.13 11.78
C ILE A 45 -3.86 5.64 11.62
N PRO A 46 -4.96 6.42 11.61
CA PRO A 46 -4.84 7.87 11.52
C PRO A 46 -4.12 8.35 12.78
N GLY A 47 -2.85 8.72 12.63
CA GLY A 47 -2.07 9.32 13.70
C GLY A 47 -2.74 10.63 14.11
N ASP A 48 -3.09 10.74 15.39
CA ASP A 48 -3.59 11.99 15.95
C ASP A 48 -2.49 13.05 15.83
N LYS A 49 -2.75 14.08 15.01
CA LYS A 49 -1.79 15.16 14.74
C LYS A 49 -1.53 16.04 15.95
N SER A 50 -2.34 15.91 17.00
CA SER A 50 -2.16 16.64 18.26
C SER A 50 -1.22 15.95 19.24
N LEU A 51 -0.78 14.72 18.94
CA LEU A 51 0.19 14.01 19.77
C LEU A 51 1.55 14.72 19.73
N ASP A 52 1.99 15.14 20.91
CA ASP A 52 3.32 15.70 21.11
C ASP A 52 4.38 14.60 20.95
N ILE A 53 5.07 14.62 19.81
CA ILE A 53 6.15 13.70 19.46
C ILE A 53 7.53 14.25 19.85
N SER A 54 7.62 15.41 20.50
CA SER A 54 8.92 16.05 20.82
C SER A 54 9.82 15.16 21.68
N VAL A 55 9.25 14.40 22.62
CA VAL A 55 9.99 13.46 23.47
C VAL A 55 10.57 12.29 22.65
N LEU A 56 9.84 11.80 21.64
CA LEU A 56 10.32 10.75 20.74
C LEU A 56 11.40 11.29 19.83
N ASP A 57 11.22 12.51 19.31
CA ASP A 57 12.25 13.18 18.53
C ASP A 57 13.53 13.30 19.36
N ASP A 58 13.51 13.72 20.62
CA ASP A 58 14.73 13.80 21.43
C ASP A 58 15.43 12.44 21.61
N ILE A 59 14.66 11.35 21.76
CA ILE A 59 15.19 9.98 21.87
C ILE A 59 15.85 9.53 20.56
N PHE A 60 15.26 9.87 19.41
CA PHE A 60 15.70 9.38 18.10
C PHE A 60 16.64 10.36 17.36
N THR A 61 16.62 11.66 17.67
CA THR A 61 17.41 12.73 17.03
C THR A 61 18.64 13.14 17.83
N GLY A 62 18.83 12.64 19.05
CA GLY A 62 20.02 12.89 19.89
C GLY A 62 21.38 12.48 19.29
N LYS A 63 21.41 11.99 18.04
CA LYS A 63 22.64 11.72 17.29
C LYS A 63 22.76 12.49 15.97
N ASN A 64 21.81 13.36 15.62
CA ASN A 64 21.81 14.12 14.36
C ASN A 64 22.03 13.20 13.14
N LEU A 65 21.49 11.97 13.20
CA LEU A 65 21.67 10.95 12.17
C LEU A 65 20.49 11.01 11.22
N ASP A 66 20.76 11.44 9.99
CA ASP A 66 19.79 11.39 8.91
C ASP A 66 19.58 9.92 8.48
N ALA A 67 18.33 9.44 8.55
CA ALA A 67 17.97 8.10 8.09
C ALA A 67 18.37 7.85 6.63
N LYS A 68 18.45 8.90 5.81
CA LYS A 68 18.91 8.83 4.42
C LYS A 68 20.42 8.57 4.32
N GLN A 69 21.22 9.11 5.25
CA GLN A 69 22.66 8.86 5.32
C GLN A 69 22.95 7.42 5.78
N LEU A 70 22.28 6.95 6.83
CA LEU A 70 22.45 5.58 7.32
C LEU A 70 22.16 4.51 6.26
N ARG A 71 21.14 4.74 5.41
CA ARG A 71 20.82 3.84 4.30
C ARG A 71 21.90 3.84 3.21
N LYS A 72 22.52 4.98 2.94
CA LYS A 72 23.61 5.06 1.97
C LYS A 72 24.84 4.31 2.48
N ASP A 73 25.25 4.58 3.71
CA ASP A 73 26.44 3.97 4.31
C ASP A 73 26.29 2.46 4.47
N ALA A 74 25.11 1.98 4.87
CA ALA A 74 24.86 0.55 5.05
C ALA A 74 24.79 -0.23 3.72
N TRP A 75 24.42 0.40 2.61
CA TRP A 75 24.25 -0.25 1.31
C TRP A 75 25.37 0.06 0.31
N GLU A 76 26.35 0.87 0.70
CA GLU A 76 27.55 1.08 -0.10
C GLU A 76 28.39 -0.22 -0.11
N ARG A 77 28.54 -0.82 -1.29
CA ARG A 77 29.45 -1.96 -1.45
C ARG A 77 30.87 -1.44 -1.37
N LYS A 78 31.63 -1.87 -0.37
CA LYS A 78 33.08 -1.67 -0.33
C LYS A 78 33.67 -2.26 -1.62
N LYS A 79 34.36 -1.41 -2.38
CA LYS A 79 35.15 -1.81 -3.55
C LYS A 79 36.39 -2.57 -3.12
#